data_AF-A0A317ZQF5-F1
#
_entry.id   AF-A0A317ZQF5-F1
#
_cell.length_a   1.000
_cell.length_b   1.000
_cell.length_c   1.000
_cell.angle_alpha   90.00
_cell.angle_beta   90.00
_cell.angle_gamma   90.00
#
_symmetry.space_group_name_H-M   'P 1'
#
loop_
_entity.id
_entity.type
_entity.pdbx_description
1 polymer ?
#
loop_
_entity_poly.entity_id
_entity_poly.type
_entity_poly.pdbx_seq_one_letter_code
_entity_poly.pdbx_strand_id
1 'polypeptide(L)'
;MLAPTAGTRRSWQDVTPTSGIQVAQAPNDNDPSEQARNDPGFLRAVAAAHHGRWAVADALWWLEHPDLDAPGGAPSPAIRLRALQRRLFAEDGDAAGNAAVAVELRRLEEEIRGETTAIAEAVRVASDLRERLAAPSLEVRPATEDAHQAAPAEPEGPRDRVPAARPAPARARRGWLVGLSVALALVVGVAAGSLLSAGSLPGAAEPTPAPTTEPPQMSSAGAVPATTQPLLAAQVFGRPQTSIDRPLTPLPEVFDPATFRYLGSAGFTDADGNGVTDSPYYAVRGADRMICLVAVPEGSGYLATCAHDAEYPSAGLRLSWQSTDILPAADDGTVPMVLDITVAWLRDSSIETRGSGRQTNTP
;
A
#
# COMPACT_ATOMS: atom_id res chain seq x y z
N MET A 1 61.61 12.17 -33.07
CA MET A 1 61.21 13.57 -33.31
C MET A 1 59.92 13.58 -34.11
N LEU A 2 58.78 13.57 -33.43
CA LEU A 2 57.45 13.82 -34.01
C LEU A 2 56.68 14.63 -32.95
N ALA A 3 56.20 15.80 -33.35
CA ALA A 3 55.58 16.80 -32.49
C ALA A 3 54.12 16.43 -32.15
N PRO A 4 53.61 16.78 -30.95
CA PRO A 4 52.18 16.67 -30.66
C PRO A 4 51.42 17.92 -31.12
N THR A 5 50.34 17.69 -31.86
CA THR A 5 49.35 18.67 -32.28
C THR A 5 48.48 19.12 -31.11
N ALA A 6 48.33 20.44 -30.95
CA ALA A 6 47.54 21.09 -29.93
C ALA A 6 46.03 20.91 -30.18
N GLY A 7 45.33 20.33 -29.20
CA GLY A 7 43.87 20.21 -29.16
C GLY A 7 43.23 21.42 -28.49
N THR A 8 42.28 22.02 -29.21
CA THR A 8 41.47 23.20 -28.90
C THR A 8 40.71 23.08 -27.58
N ARG A 9 40.95 24.02 -26.65
CA ARG A 9 40.12 24.22 -25.44
C ARG A 9 38.78 24.82 -25.85
N ARG A 10 37.67 24.10 -25.62
CA ARG A 10 36.33 24.71 -25.62
C ARG A 10 36.14 25.50 -24.32
N SER A 11 35.91 26.79 -24.53
CA SER A 11 35.51 27.78 -23.53
C SER A 11 34.11 27.45 -23.00
N TRP A 12 34.00 27.24 -21.69
CA TRP A 12 32.74 27.28 -20.95
C TRP A 12 32.34 28.75 -20.79
N GLN A 13 31.48 29.25 -21.67
CA GLN A 13 30.83 30.55 -21.51
C GLN A 13 29.41 30.33 -21.01
N ASP A 14 29.17 30.84 -19.80
CA ASP A 14 27.99 31.58 -19.36
C ASP A 14 26.62 30.95 -19.64
N VAL A 15 26.25 29.99 -18.77
CA VAL A 15 24.84 29.72 -18.48
C VAL A 15 24.41 30.68 -17.38
N THR A 16 23.70 31.75 -17.75
CA THR A 16 23.01 32.60 -16.80
C THR A 16 21.87 31.82 -16.16
N PRO A 17 21.75 31.79 -14.82
CA PRO A 17 20.59 31.20 -14.17
C PRO A 17 19.38 32.08 -14.48
N THR A 18 18.45 31.53 -15.26
CA THR A 18 17.12 32.12 -15.43
C THR A 18 16.47 32.13 -14.05
N SER A 19 16.29 33.32 -13.49
CA SER A 19 15.52 33.53 -12.26
C SER A 19 14.12 32.97 -12.46
N GLY A 20 13.91 31.76 -11.96
CA GLY A 20 12.59 31.14 -11.87
C GLY A 20 11.72 32.02 -11.00
N ILE A 21 10.62 32.48 -11.56
CA ILE A 21 9.51 33.07 -10.82
C ILE A 21 9.06 31.99 -9.82
N GLN A 22 9.46 32.12 -8.55
CA GLN A 22 8.85 31.39 -7.46
C GLN A 22 7.40 31.86 -7.38
N VAL A 23 6.51 31.15 -8.06
CA VAL A 23 5.08 31.21 -7.77
C VAL A 23 4.99 30.77 -6.32
N ALA A 24 4.69 31.72 -5.42
CA ALA A 24 4.31 31.39 -4.07
C ALA A 24 3.09 30.48 -4.17
N GLN A 25 3.31 29.17 -4.08
CA GLN A 25 2.25 28.21 -3.88
C GLN A 25 1.50 28.71 -2.66
N ALA A 26 0.22 29.04 -2.85
CA ALA A 26 -0.65 29.35 -1.73
C ALA A 26 -0.42 28.24 -0.68
N PRO A 27 -0.18 28.59 0.60
CA PRO A 27 -0.06 27.60 1.65
C PRO A 27 -1.19 26.58 1.45
N ASN A 28 -0.83 25.30 1.36
CA ASN A 28 -1.84 24.25 1.37
C ASN A 28 -2.48 24.32 2.76
N ASP A 29 -3.53 25.15 2.91
CA ASP A 29 -4.28 25.45 4.13
C ASP A 29 -5.01 24.20 4.72
N ASN A 30 -4.64 23.01 4.25
CA ASN A 30 -5.28 21.74 4.54
C ASN A 30 -4.38 20.75 5.27
N ASP A 31 -3.21 21.14 5.80
CA ASP A 31 -2.45 20.27 6.73
C ASP A 31 -3.22 20.15 8.05
N PRO A 32 -3.78 18.97 8.40
CA PRO A 32 -4.54 18.78 9.62
C PRO A 32 -3.69 18.97 10.89
N SER A 33 -2.38 18.73 10.82
CA SER A 33 -1.41 18.90 11.90
C SER A 33 -1.14 20.38 12.21
N GLU A 34 -0.91 21.22 11.21
CA GLU A 34 -0.81 22.68 11.38
C GLU A 34 -2.15 23.28 11.79
N GLN A 35 -3.25 22.82 11.19
CA GLN A 35 -4.59 23.25 11.59
C GLN A 35 -4.85 22.96 13.07
N ALA A 36 -4.50 21.76 13.56
CA ALA A 36 -4.65 21.40 14.98
C ALA A 36 -3.74 22.22 15.90
N ARG A 37 -2.56 22.64 15.44
CA ARG A 37 -1.67 23.55 16.19
C ARG A 37 -2.25 24.97 16.29
N ASN A 38 -2.91 25.44 15.23
CA ASN A 38 -3.46 26.80 15.14
C ASN A 38 -4.91 26.93 15.67
N ASP A 39 -5.67 25.84 15.70
CA ASP A 39 -7.07 25.80 16.13
C ASP A 39 -7.30 24.75 17.24
N PRO A 40 -7.29 25.17 18.52
CA PRO A 40 -7.59 24.29 19.66
C PRO A 40 -9.03 23.75 19.66
N GLY A 41 -9.95 24.35 18.92
CA GLY A 41 -11.30 23.82 18.70
C GLY A 41 -11.27 22.58 17.81
N PHE A 42 -10.56 22.67 16.67
CA PHE A 42 -10.35 21.57 15.75
C PHE A 42 -9.66 20.38 16.42
N LEU A 43 -8.55 20.61 17.14
CA LEU A 43 -7.84 19.53 17.85
C LEU A 43 -8.74 18.80 18.85
N ARG A 44 -9.61 19.52 19.58
CA ARG A 44 -10.59 18.91 20.50
C ARG A 44 -11.64 18.10 19.76
N ALA A 45 -12.11 18.56 18.60
CA ALA A 45 -13.08 17.83 17.78
C ALA A 45 -12.47 16.53 17.23
N VAL A 46 -11.24 16.58 16.69
CA VAL A 46 -10.50 15.38 16.26
C VAL A 46 -10.30 14.43 17.43
N ALA A 47 -9.85 14.94 18.59
CA ALA A 47 -9.64 14.09 19.76
C ALA A 47 -10.91 13.44 20.30
N ALA A 48 -12.08 14.08 20.14
CA ALA A 48 -13.37 13.50 20.52
C ALA A 48 -13.84 12.42 19.54
N ALA A 49 -13.50 12.53 18.26
CA ALA A 49 -13.86 11.57 17.21
C ALA A 49 -12.84 10.43 17.05
N HIS A 50 -11.62 10.58 17.56
CA HIS A 50 -10.56 9.60 17.42
C HIS A 50 -10.77 8.38 18.33
N HIS A 51 -10.90 7.21 17.71
CA HIS A 51 -11.04 5.92 18.40
C HIS A 51 -9.78 5.04 18.30
N GLY A 52 -8.68 5.56 17.74
CA GLY A 52 -7.39 4.88 17.70
C GLY A 52 -6.68 4.88 19.06
N ARG A 53 -5.56 4.16 19.14
CA ARG A 53 -4.72 3.98 20.33
C ARG A 53 -3.59 4.99 20.38
N TRP A 54 -3.22 5.62 19.26
CA TRP A 54 -2.19 6.64 19.25
C TRP A 54 -2.67 7.96 19.86
N ALA A 55 -1.74 8.71 20.43
CA ALA A 55 -2.05 10.07 20.87
C ALA A 55 -2.40 10.92 19.65
N VAL A 56 -3.50 11.68 19.74
CA VAL A 56 -4.08 12.41 18.59
C VAL A 56 -3.07 13.35 17.94
N ALA A 57 -2.28 14.06 18.74
CA ALA A 57 -1.25 14.97 18.22
C ALA A 57 -0.15 14.24 17.43
N ASP A 58 0.28 13.07 17.92
CA ASP A 58 1.30 12.25 17.25
C ASP A 58 0.73 11.60 15.99
N ALA A 59 -0.51 11.13 16.03
CA ALA A 59 -1.21 10.55 14.88
C ALA A 59 -1.40 11.57 13.76
N LEU A 60 -1.81 12.80 14.08
CA LEU A 60 -1.90 13.91 13.13
C LEU A 60 -0.53 14.25 12.53
N TRP A 61 0.52 14.27 13.34
CA TRP A 61 1.88 14.50 12.85
C TRP A 61 2.34 13.41 11.88
N TRP A 62 2.11 12.14 12.19
CA TRP A 62 2.56 11.03 11.34
C TRP A 62 1.76 10.85 10.05
N LEU A 63 0.58 11.46 9.91
CA LEU A 63 -0.10 11.53 8.62
C LEU A 63 0.74 12.26 7.57
N GLU A 64 1.44 13.31 7.98
CA GLU A 64 2.26 14.13 7.10
C GLU A 64 3.73 13.78 7.13
N HIS A 65 4.21 13.37 8.30
CA HIS A 65 5.60 13.05 8.56
C HIS A 65 5.74 11.60 9.02
N PRO A 66 5.36 10.61 8.18
CA PRO A 66 5.38 9.21 8.58
C PRO A 66 6.77 8.75 8.98
N ASP A 67 7.82 9.40 8.49
CA ASP A 67 9.22 9.02 8.67
C ASP A 67 9.95 9.77 9.78
N LEU A 68 9.25 10.64 10.51
CA LEU A 68 9.84 11.43 11.59
C LEU A 68 9.23 11.03 12.94
N ASP A 69 10.04 11.08 13.98
CA ASP A 69 9.53 10.99 15.34
C ASP A 69 8.59 12.17 15.62
N ALA A 70 7.59 11.94 16.47
CA ALA A 70 6.66 12.99 16.84
C ALA A 70 7.37 14.10 17.62
N PRO A 71 6.86 15.35 17.62
CA PRO A 71 7.46 16.45 18.40
C PRO A 71 7.56 16.16 19.91
N GLY A 72 6.73 15.26 20.44
CA GLY A 72 6.80 14.77 21.82
C GLY A 72 7.89 13.70 22.07
N GLY A 73 8.66 13.32 21.05
CA GLY A 73 9.70 12.28 21.11
C GLY A 73 9.20 10.84 20.94
N ALA A 74 7.91 10.64 20.65
CA ALA A 74 7.39 9.30 20.36
C ALA A 74 7.95 8.81 19.01
N PRO A 75 8.48 7.57 18.95
CA PRO A 75 9.11 7.07 17.73
C PRO A 75 8.08 6.78 16.64
N SER A 76 8.40 7.12 15.38
CA SER A 76 7.50 6.83 14.27
C SER A 76 7.21 5.32 14.11
N PRO A 77 5.94 4.93 13.92
CA PRO A 77 5.57 3.56 13.55
C PRO A 77 6.21 3.09 12.23
N ALA A 78 6.37 3.98 11.24
CA ALA A 78 6.99 3.62 9.95
C ALA A 78 8.50 3.38 10.08
N ILE A 79 9.19 4.11 10.97
CA ILE A 79 10.60 3.82 11.31
C ILE A 79 10.72 2.43 11.94
N ARG A 80 9.84 2.10 12.88
CA ARG A 80 9.78 0.77 13.51
C ARG A 80 9.48 -0.33 12.47
N LEU A 81 8.56 -0.08 11.55
CA LEU A 81 8.23 -0.99 10.45
C LEU A 81 9.45 -1.30 9.59
N ARG A 82 10.16 -0.27 9.11
CA ARG A 82 11.38 -0.44 8.32
C ARG A 82 12.48 -1.16 9.09
N ALA A 83 12.58 -0.94 10.40
CA ALA A 83 13.54 -1.67 11.24
C ALA A 83 13.22 -3.17 11.32
N LEU A 84 11.93 -3.54 11.41
CA LEU A 84 11.48 -4.93 11.37
C LEU A 84 11.72 -5.56 9.99
N GLN A 85 11.42 -4.83 8.91
CA GLN A 85 11.68 -5.30 7.54
C GLN A 85 13.17 -5.55 7.30
N ARG A 86 14.05 -4.61 7.68
CA ARG A 86 15.50 -4.80 7.56
C ARG A 86 15.99 -6.01 8.34
N ARG A 87 15.43 -6.27 9.53
CA ARG A 87 15.79 -7.44 10.32
C ARG A 87 15.33 -8.74 9.66
N LEU A 88 14.13 -8.75 9.10
CA LEU A 88 13.57 -9.92 8.41
C LEU A 88 14.39 -10.29 7.16
N PHE A 89 14.95 -9.30 6.48
CA PHE A 89 15.75 -9.48 5.26
C PHE A 89 17.27 -9.45 5.49
N ALA A 90 17.74 -9.45 6.74
CA ALA A 90 19.17 -9.53 7.03
C ALA A 90 19.68 -10.96 6.79
N GLU A 91 20.83 -11.08 6.14
CA GLU A 91 21.45 -12.37 5.74
C GLU A 91 21.75 -13.30 6.93
N ASP A 92 21.96 -12.75 8.12
CA ASP A 92 22.26 -13.47 9.36
C ASP A 92 21.01 -13.94 10.14
N GLY A 93 19.81 -13.78 9.60
CA GLY A 93 18.56 -14.12 10.29
C GLY A 93 18.38 -15.63 10.46
N ASP A 94 18.57 -16.15 11.69
CA ASP A 94 18.21 -17.52 12.00
C ASP A 94 16.73 -17.80 11.69
N ALA A 95 16.43 -18.97 11.12
CA ALA A 95 15.07 -19.30 10.70
C ALA A 95 14.04 -19.23 11.86
N ALA A 96 14.50 -19.41 13.10
CA ALA A 96 13.68 -19.30 14.30
C ALA A 96 13.33 -17.85 14.68
N GLY A 97 14.27 -16.89 14.58
CA GLY A 97 14.03 -15.47 14.84
C GLY A 97 13.14 -14.82 13.78
N ASN A 98 13.24 -15.27 12.53
CA ASN A 98 12.46 -14.72 11.41
C ASN A 98 10.95 -14.90 11.59
N ALA A 99 10.50 -16.01 12.18
CA ALA A 99 9.07 -16.25 12.40
C ALA A 99 8.45 -15.24 13.40
N ALA A 100 9.14 -14.95 14.50
CA ALA A 100 8.69 -13.97 15.48
C ALA A 100 8.70 -12.55 14.90
N VAL A 101 9.74 -12.19 14.15
CA VAL A 101 9.84 -10.88 13.47
C VAL A 101 8.71 -10.71 12.45
N ALA A 102 8.37 -11.75 11.68
CA ALA A 102 7.26 -11.70 10.73
C ALA A 102 5.88 -11.53 11.40
N VAL A 103 5.68 -12.08 12.59
CA VAL A 103 4.45 -11.87 13.38
C VAL A 103 4.37 -10.43 13.88
N GLU A 104 5.46 -9.89 14.45
CA GLU A 104 5.52 -8.49 14.90
C GLU A 104 5.36 -7.50 13.74
N LEU A 105 5.94 -7.80 12.58
CA LEU A 105 5.79 -6.99 11.37
C LEU A 105 4.32 -6.88 10.96
N ARG A 106 3.62 -8.01 10.79
CA ARG A 106 2.19 -8.03 10.42
C ARG A 106 1.32 -7.29 11.45
N ARG A 107 1.59 -7.50 12.74
CA ARG A 107 0.89 -6.81 13.82
C ARG A 107 1.07 -5.29 13.72
N LEU A 108 2.29 -4.82 13.45
CA LEU A 108 2.57 -3.38 13.33
C LEU A 108 1.93 -2.79 12.07
N GLU A 109 1.90 -3.52 10.94
CA GLU A 109 1.21 -3.09 9.72
C GLU A 109 -0.31 -2.96 9.93
N GLU A 110 -0.92 -3.93 10.63
CA GLU A 110 -2.33 -3.87 11.01
C GLU A 110 -2.63 -2.70 11.94
N GLU A 111 -1.76 -2.45 12.92
CA GLU A 111 -1.84 -1.28 13.79
C GLU A 111 -1.77 0.01 12.99
N ILE A 112 -0.75 0.21 12.16
CA ILE A 112 -0.60 1.42 11.35
C ILE A 112 -1.84 1.65 10.50
N ARG A 113 -2.32 0.61 9.81
CA ARG A 113 -3.52 0.72 8.96
C ARG A 113 -4.76 1.12 9.75
N GLY A 114 -4.98 0.50 10.90
CA GLY A 114 -6.11 0.81 11.79
C GLY A 114 -6.06 2.25 12.30
N GLU A 115 -4.89 2.71 12.72
CA GLU A 115 -4.69 4.05 13.28
C GLU A 115 -4.80 5.13 12.19
N THR A 116 -4.21 4.92 11.01
CA THR A 116 -4.36 5.83 9.86
C THR A 116 -5.84 5.99 9.46
N THR A 117 -6.60 4.89 9.46
CA THR A 117 -8.05 4.94 9.18
C THR A 117 -8.80 5.72 10.26
N ALA A 118 -8.53 5.44 11.54
CA ALA A 118 -9.18 6.08 12.67
C ALA A 118 -8.92 7.60 12.72
N ILE A 119 -7.68 8.04 12.45
CA ILE A 119 -7.34 9.46 12.45
C ILE A 119 -7.90 10.20 11.24
N ALA A 120 -7.90 9.58 10.04
CA ALA A 120 -8.49 10.17 8.84
C ALA A 120 -10.00 10.37 9.00
N GLU A 121 -10.71 9.41 9.59
CA GLU A 121 -12.13 9.54 9.91
C GLU A 121 -12.38 10.66 10.93
N ALA A 122 -11.56 10.73 11.99
CA ALA A 122 -11.68 11.77 13.02
C ALA A 122 -11.45 13.19 12.44
N VAL A 123 -10.47 13.36 11.55
CA VAL A 123 -10.23 14.61 10.81
C VAL A 123 -11.44 14.99 9.97
N ARG A 124 -11.99 14.05 9.20
CA ARG A 124 -13.20 14.29 8.38
C ARG A 124 -14.38 14.75 9.23
N VAL A 125 -14.66 14.07 10.34
CA VAL A 125 -15.77 14.44 11.26
C VAL A 125 -15.55 15.82 11.87
N ALA A 126 -14.31 16.16 12.26
CA ALA A 126 -13.97 17.47 12.80
C ALA A 126 -14.14 18.60 11.75
N SER A 127 -13.73 18.36 10.51
CA SER A 127 -13.92 19.28 9.40
C SER A 127 -15.40 19.50 9.08
N ASP A 128 -16.19 18.43 8.96
CA ASP A 128 -17.65 18.50 8.75
C ASP A 128 -18.35 19.31 9.85
N LEU A 129 -17.95 19.12 11.11
CA LEU A 129 -18.50 19.85 12.25
C LEU A 129 -18.14 21.35 12.16
N ARG A 130 -16.89 21.66 11.81
CA ARG A 130 -16.43 23.04 11.64
C ARG A 130 -17.20 23.75 10.52
N GLU A 131 -17.39 23.10 9.38
CA GLU A 131 -18.17 23.66 8.27
C GLU A 131 -19.61 23.96 8.67
N ARG A 132 -20.27 23.06 9.42
CA ARG A 132 -21.63 23.28 9.94
C ARG A 132 -21.72 24.43 10.93
N LEU A 133 -20.68 24.67 11.72
CA LEU A 133 -20.61 25.78 12.68
C LEU A 133 -20.23 27.10 12.00
N ALA A 134 -19.46 27.05 10.91
CA ALA A 134 -19.03 28.21 10.14
C ALA A 134 -20.08 28.66 9.11
N ALA A 135 -20.94 27.75 8.65
CA ALA A 135 -22.06 28.08 7.80
C ALA A 135 -22.85 29.21 8.48
N PRO A 136 -22.92 30.42 7.89
CA PRO A 136 -23.70 31.49 8.46
C PRO A 136 -25.09 30.90 8.66
N SER A 137 -25.59 30.97 9.90
CA SER A 137 -26.98 30.60 10.18
C SER A 137 -27.79 31.39 9.18
N LEU A 138 -28.24 30.72 8.11
CA LEU A 138 -29.01 31.35 7.05
C LEU A 138 -30.20 31.88 7.81
N GLU A 139 -30.11 33.18 8.09
CA GLU A 139 -31.05 33.93 8.87
C GLU A 139 -32.35 33.58 8.20
N VAL A 140 -33.17 32.78 8.89
CA VAL A 140 -34.50 32.40 8.42
C VAL A 140 -35.18 33.74 8.33
N ARG A 141 -35.07 34.36 7.15
CA ARG A 141 -35.58 35.67 6.87
C ARG A 141 -37.06 35.47 7.15
N PRO A 142 -37.60 36.05 8.24
CA PRO A 142 -38.99 35.81 8.58
C PRO A 142 -39.74 36.15 7.31
N ALA A 143 -40.48 35.16 6.78
CA ALA A 143 -41.33 35.41 5.65
C ALA A 143 -42.22 36.56 6.10
N THR A 144 -41.95 37.74 5.58
CA THR A 144 -42.85 38.88 5.64
C THR A 144 -44.11 38.37 4.96
N GLU A 145 -45.03 37.86 5.78
CA GLU A 145 -46.43 37.78 5.47
C GLU A 145 -46.81 39.15 4.96
N ASP A 146 -46.98 39.25 3.64
CA ASP A 146 -47.87 40.21 3.02
C ASP A 146 -49.28 39.93 3.55
N ALA A 147 -49.55 40.37 4.78
CA ALA A 147 -50.88 40.52 5.34
C ALA A 147 -51.27 41.98 5.17
N HIS A 148 -51.82 42.27 3.99
CA HIS A 148 -52.72 43.39 3.80
C HIS A 148 -53.85 43.30 4.86
N GLN A 149 -53.85 44.27 5.77
CA GLN A 149 -55.00 45.14 6.07
C GLN A 149 -56.27 44.48 6.67
N ALA A 150 -56.49 44.67 7.99
CA ALA A 150 -57.69 45.35 8.53
C ALA A 150 -57.74 45.44 10.07
N ALA A 151 -57.80 46.71 10.52
CA ALA A 151 -58.56 47.27 11.63
C ALA A 151 -58.08 47.15 13.10
N PRO A 152 -58.31 48.21 13.92
CA PRO A 152 -57.79 48.34 15.28
C PRO A 152 -58.83 48.00 16.36
N ALA A 153 -58.40 47.39 17.46
CA ALA A 153 -59.04 47.53 18.77
C ALA A 153 -58.07 47.10 19.89
N GLU A 154 -57.60 48.09 20.65
CA GLU A 154 -57.26 47.98 22.08
C GLU A 154 -58.47 47.39 22.86
N PRO A 155 -58.28 46.69 24.01
CA PRO A 155 -57.65 47.29 25.19
C PRO A 155 -56.76 46.40 26.07
N GLU A 156 -56.06 47.12 26.94
CA GLU A 156 -55.22 46.72 28.08
C GLU A 156 -55.73 45.53 28.92
N GLY A 157 -54.78 44.69 29.35
CA GLY A 157 -54.96 43.68 30.39
C GLY A 157 -53.61 43.19 30.97
N PRO A 158 -53.54 42.78 32.24
CA PRO A 158 -52.40 43.05 33.12
C PRO A 158 -51.26 42.03 33.07
N ARG A 159 -50.07 42.59 33.31
CA ARG A 159 -48.82 42.00 33.84
C ARG A 159 -48.95 40.59 34.44
N ASP A 160 -48.13 39.66 33.93
CA ASP A 160 -47.56 38.60 34.77
C ASP A 160 -46.04 38.49 34.57
N ARG A 161 -45.33 38.76 35.67
CA ARG A 161 -43.87 38.66 35.79
C ARG A 161 -43.51 37.19 35.93
N VAL A 162 -42.84 36.61 34.94
CA VAL A 162 -42.17 35.32 35.09
C VAL A 162 -40.74 35.56 35.62
N PRO A 163 -40.34 34.92 36.72
CA PRO A 163 -39.09 35.21 37.40
C PRO A 163 -37.87 34.66 36.65
N ALA A 164 -36.79 35.45 36.68
CA ALA A 164 -35.47 35.10 36.20
C ALA A 164 -34.93 33.83 36.89
N ALA A 165 -34.76 32.76 36.12
CA ALA A 165 -34.05 31.57 36.56
C ALA A 165 -32.53 31.85 36.56
N ARG A 166 -31.94 31.78 37.77
CA ARG A 166 -30.49 31.90 37.99
C ARG A 166 -29.74 30.73 37.35
N PRO A 167 -28.53 30.95 36.81
CA PRO A 167 -27.63 29.85 36.42
C PRO A 167 -27.07 29.16 37.67
N ALA A 168 -27.20 27.85 37.75
CA ALA A 168 -26.56 27.03 38.79
C ALA A 168 -25.08 26.77 38.43
N PRO A 169 -24.14 26.80 39.39
CA PRO A 169 -22.73 26.59 39.13
C PRO A 169 -22.37 25.10 38.97
N ALA A 170 -21.31 24.89 38.20
CA ALA A 170 -20.66 23.62 37.89
C ALA A 170 -20.39 22.74 39.13
N ARG A 171 -20.66 21.43 38.98
CA ARG A 171 -20.06 20.39 39.83
C ARG A 171 -19.23 19.44 38.97
N ALA A 172 -17.92 19.61 39.11
CA ALA A 172 -16.91 18.64 38.75
C ALA A 172 -16.96 17.40 39.67
N ARG A 173 -16.39 16.30 39.15
CA ARG A 173 -15.95 15.06 39.83
C ARG A 173 -17.03 14.02 40.20
N ARG A 174 -17.08 12.92 39.43
CA ARG A 174 -16.87 11.53 39.89
C ARG A 174 -17.35 10.53 38.83
N GLY A 175 -16.45 9.64 38.42
CA GLY A 175 -16.80 8.48 37.58
C GLY A 175 -15.58 7.67 37.15
N TRP A 176 -14.56 7.60 37.99
CA TRP A 176 -13.53 6.56 37.92
C TRP A 176 -14.23 5.24 38.33
N LEU A 177 -13.95 4.14 37.61
CA LEU A 177 -14.32 2.74 37.90
C LEU A 177 -15.65 2.20 37.33
N VAL A 178 -15.60 1.73 36.09
CA VAL A 178 -16.18 0.45 35.60
C VAL A 178 -15.33 0.09 34.36
N GLY A 179 -14.67 -1.05 34.15
CA GLY A 179 -14.61 -2.36 34.80
C GLY A 179 -14.15 -3.33 33.69
N LEU A 180 -12.84 -3.58 33.57
CA LEU A 180 -12.19 -4.87 33.83
C LEU A 180 -13.12 -6.10 33.87
N SER A 181 -13.50 -6.62 32.69
CA SER A 181 -13.94 -8.00 32.43
C SER A 181 -14.22 -8.08 30.92
N VAL A 182 -13.55 -8.84 30.06
CA VAL A 182 -13.41 -10.30 30.06
C VAL A 182 -12.15 -10.66 29.29
N ALA A 183 -11.15 -11.17 30.00
CA ALA A 183 -10.05 -11.94 29.46
C ALA A 183 -10.10 -13.32 30.11
N LEU A 184 -11.01 -14.18 29.65
CA LEU A 184 -10.93 -15.63 29.85
C LEU A 184 -11.95 -16.36 28.95
N ALA A 185 -11.57 -16.60 27.69
CA ALA A 185 -12.14 -17.67 26.88
C ALA A 185 -11.08 -18.06 25.84
N LEU A 186 -10.16 -18.91 26.26
CA LEU A 186 -9.16 -19.55 25.41
C LEU A 186 -9.45 -21.06 25.45
N VAL A 187 -9.29 -21.69 24.28
CA VAL A 187 -9.20 -23.14 24.01
C VAL A 187 -10.53 -23.81 23.62
N VAL A 188 -10.80 -23.94 22.32
CA VAL A 188 -10.62 -25.15 21.46
C VAL A 188 -11.09 -24.78 20.05
N GLY A 189 -10.24 -24.98 19.03
CA GLY A 189 -10.61 -24.80 17.63
C GLY A 189 -9.43 -25.01 16.68
N VAL A 190 -8.80 -26.18 16.76
CA VAL A 190 -7.80 -26.65 15.80
C VAL A 190 -8.51 -27.21 14.57
N ALA A 191 -7.91 -26.94 13.41
CA ALA A 191 -8.03 -27.61 12.11
C ALA A 191 -8.92 -26.98 11.01
N ALA A 192 -8.32 -27.01 9.81
CA ALA A 192 -8.92 -26.97 8.47
C ALA A 192 -9.23 -25.58 7.85
N GLY A 193 -8.33 -25.17 6.94
CA GLY A 193 -8.55 -24.10 5.96
C GLY A 193 -7.78 -24.29 4.66
N SER A 194 -7.35 -25.53 4.37
CA SER A 194 -7.03 -25.99 3.03
C SER A 194 -8.16 -26.93 2.60
N LEU A 195 -8.58 -26.79 1.33
CA LEU A 195 -9.53 -27.63 0.57
C LEU A 195 -10.99 -27.14 0.48
N LEU A 196 -11.26 -26.38 -0.58
CA LEU A 196 -12.45 -26.52 -1.43
C LEU A 196 -11.87 -26.69 -2.85
N SER A 197 -12.02 -27.80 -3.58
CA SER A 197 -13.27 -28.44 -3.97
C SER A 197 -13.03 -29.86 -4.49
N ALA A 198 -13.79 -30.82 -3.99
CA ALA A 198 -14.22 -31.99 -4.75
C ALA A 198 -15.51 -32.51 -4.10
N GLY A 199 -16.66 -32.00 -4.57
CA GLY A 199 -17.97 -32.52 -4.19
C GLY A 199 -18.27 -33.81 -4.96
N SER A 200 -18.58 -34.87 -4.25
CA SER A 200 -19.30 -36.03 -4.78
C SER A 200 -20.30 -36.52 -3.73
N LEU A 201 -21.55 -36.64 -4.15
CA LEU A 201 -22.74 -36.97 -3.35
C LEU A 201 -22.73 -38.44 -2.87
N PRO A 202 -23.43 -38.77 -1.76
CA PRO A 202 -23.46 -40.11 -1.18
C PRO A 202 -24.63 -40.95 -1.73
N GLY A 203 -24.35 -42.21 -2.04
CA GLY A 203 -25.34 -43.27 -2.22
C GLY A 203 -25.20 -44.30 -1.10
N ALA A 204 -26.26 -44.48 -0.32
CA ALA A 204 -26.37 -45.38 0.82
C ALA A 204 -26.51 -46.85 0.41
N ALA A 205 -25.93 -47.77 1.20
CA ALA A 205 -26.58 -48.96 1.76
C ALA A 205 -25.58 -49.85 2.52
N GLU A 206 -25.84 -50.10 3.80
CA GLU A 206 -25.42 -51.30 4.55
C GLU A 206 -26.32 -52.49 4.15
N PRO A 207 -25.94 -53.79 4.33
CA PRO A 207 -25.59 -54.36 5.65
C PRO A 207 -24.50 -55.47 5.72
N THR A 208 -23.89 -55.57 6.91
CA THR A 208 -23.23 -56.66 7.69
C THR A 208 -23.73 -58.12 7.46
N PRO A 209 -23.06 -59.27 7.86
CA PRO A 209 -21.70 -59.60 8.41
C PRO A 209 -20.97 -60.82 7.75
N ALA A 210 -19.67 -61.05 8.07
CA ALA A 210 -19.11 -62.38 8.45
C ALA A 210 -17.65 -62.27 8.97
N PRO A 211 -17.24 -63.05 9.99
CA PRO A 211 -15.87 -63.06 10.52
C PRO A 211 -15.01 -64.10 9.81
N THR A 212 -13.99 -63.67 9.08
CA THR A 212 -12.91 -64.55 8.61
C THR A 212 -11.57 -64.00 9.09
N THR A 213 -10.95 -64.80 9.95
CA THR A 213 -9.60 -64.66 10.49
C THR A 213 -8.56 -64.76 9.37
N GLU A 214 -7.86 -63.66 9.07
CA GLU A 214 -6.65 -63.67 8.25
C GLU A 214 -5.69 -62.54 8.73
N PRO A 215 -4.36 -62.72 8.71
CA PRO A 215 -3.41 -61.82 9.41
C PRO A 215 -3.33 -60.43 8.76
N PRO A 216 -2.98 -59.37 9.51
CA PRO A 216 -2.87 -58.03 8.95
C PRO A 216 -1.67 -57.93 8.01
N GLN A 217 -1.95 -57.95 6.70
CA GLN A 217 -1.03 -57.39 5.71
C GLN A 217 -1.03 -55.88 5.88
N MET A 218 0.15 -55.33 6.15
CA MET A 218 0.44 -53.90 6.09
C MET A 218 0.31 -53.43 4.64
N SER A 219 -0.91 -53.10 4.19
CA SER A 219 -1.11 -52.30 2.99
C SER A 219 -0.89 -50.84 3.35
N SER A 220 0.38 -50.44 3.35
CA SER A 220 0.74 -49.05 3.05
C SER A 220 0.25 -48.76 1.63
N ALA A 221 -0.96 -48.20 1.52
CA ALA A 221 -1.41 -47.57 0.30
C ALA A 221 -0.43 -46.44 -0.01
N GLY A 222 0.53 -46.74 -0.88
CA GLY A 222 1.50 -45.79 -1.38
C GLY A 222 0.75 -44.63 -2.00
N ALA A 223 0.83 -43.47 -1.33
CA ALA A 223 0.57 -42.21 -1.98
C ALA A 223 1.49 -42.17 -3.21
N VAL A 224 0.88 -42.26 -4.39
CA VAL A 224 1.56 -42.10 -5.67
C VAL A 224 2.35 -40.79 -5.56
N PRO A 225 3.69 -40.80 -5.71
CA PRO A 225 4.46 -39.57 -5.64
C PRO A 225 3.88 -38.61 -6.66
N ALA A 226 3.51 -37.40 -6.20
CA ALA A 226 3.05 -36.32 -7.07
C ALA A 226 4.01 -36.28 -8.26
N THR A 227 3.48 -36.56 -9.44
CA THR A 227 4.26 -36.63 -10.67
C THR A 227 5.06 -35.35 -10.77
N THR A 228 6.38 -35.48 -10.64
CA THR A 228 7.34 -34.39 -10.80
C THR A 228 7.28 -33.91 -12.24
N GLN A 229 6.24 -33.13 -12.56
CA GLN A 229 6.13 -32.49 -13.85
C GLN A 229 7.37 -31.60 -14.00
N PRO A 230 8.16 -31.82 -15.07
CA PRO A 230 9.40 -31.08 -15.26
C PRO A 230 9.10 -29.59 -15.29
N LEU A 231 9.91 -28.81 -14.59
CA LEU A 231 9.81 -27.36 -14.62
C LEU A 231 10.21 -26.88 -16.01
N LEU A 232 9.22 -26.66 -16.89
CA LEU A 232 9.42 -26.17 -18.26
C LEU A 232 10.11 -24.80 -18.26
N ALA A 233 9.81 -23.95 -17.28
CA ALA A 233 10.52 -22.68 -17.07
C ALA A 233 12.05 -22.85 -17.04
N ALA A 234 12.59 -23.87 -16.36
CA ALA A 234 14.03 -24.09 -16.29
C ALA A 234 14.66 -24.47 -17.65
N GLN A 235 13.88 -24.93 -18.63
CA GLN A 235 14.38 -25.28 -19.96
C GLN A 235 14.86 -24.05 -20.73
N VAL A 236 14.39 -22.85 -20.36
CA VAL A 236 14.83 -21.58 -20.95
C VAL A 236 16.36 -21.43 -20.96
N PHE A 237 17.01 -21.94 -19.91
CA PHE A 237 18.45 -21.87 -19.70
C PHE A 237 19.25 -22.82 -20.59
N GLY A 238 18.61 -23.84 -21.16
CA GLY A 238 19.24 -24.77 -22.10
C GLY A 238 19.48 -24.16 -23.49
N ARG A 239 18.85 -23.01 -23.78
CA ARG A 239 19.05 -22.27 -25.05
C ARG A 239 20.44 -21.62 -25.07
N PRO A 240 21.16 -21.60 -26.19
CA PRO A 240 22.39 -20.80 -26.32
C PRO A 240 22.13 -19.32 -26.02
N GLN A 241 23.03 -18.68 -25.28
CA GLN A 241 22.93 -17.24 -24.98
C GLN A 241 23.35 -16.42 -26.21
N THR A 242 22.57 -15.40 -26.53
CA THR A 242 22.79 -14.43 -27.60
C THR A 242 23.10 -13.04 -27.02
N SER A 243 23.25 -12.02 -27.87
CA SER A 243 23.53 -10.66 -27.40
C SER A 243 22.34 -10.01 -26.68
N ILE A 244 21.09 -10.26 -27.10
CA ILE A 244 19.89 -9.70 -26.45
C ILE A 244 19.66 -10.27 -25.06
N ASP A 245 20.19 -11.47 -24.79
CA ASP A 245 20.12 -12.13 -23.49
C ASP A 245 21.04 -11.48 -22.45
N ARG A 246 21.84 -10.48 -22.79
CA ARG A 246 22.74 -9.80 -21.84
C ARG A 246 22.19 -8.42 -21.51
N PRO A 247 21.78 -8.19 -20.24
CA PRO A 247 21.36 -6.86 -19.81
C PRO A 247 22.47 -5.83 -20.05
N LEU A 248 22.11 -4.67 -20.59
CA LEU A 248 23.04 -3.55 -20.77
C LEU A 248 23.38 -2.89 -19.43
N THR A 249 22.42 -2.90 -18.50
CA THR A 249 22.60 -2.42 -17.14
C THR A 249 23.39 -3.46 -16.33
N PRO A 250 24.47 -3.09 -15.65
CA PRO A 250 25.20 -4.01 -14.79
C PRO A 250 24.30 -4.47 -13.64
N LEU A 251 24.19 -5.79 -13.47
CA LEU A 251 23.43 -6.41 -12.40
C LEU A 251 24.36 -6.97 -11.32
N PRO A 252 23.90 -7.11 -10.07
CA PRO A 252 24.75 -7.59 -8.98
C PRO A 252 25.25 -9.02 -9.22
N GLU A 253 26.41 -9.34 -8.63
CA GLU A 253 27.12 -10.62 -8.79
C GLU A 253 26.35 -11.84 -8.25
N VAL A 254 25.25 -11.63 -7.53
CA VAL A 254 24.33 -12.71 -7.10
C VAL A 254 23.68 -13.44 -8.28
N PHE A 255 23.63 -12.81 -9.46
CA PHE A 255 23.13 -13.40 -10.68
C PHE A 255 24.27 -13.92 -11.55
N ASP A 256 24.13 -15.14 -12.08
CA ASP A 256 25.11 -15.69 -13.02
C ASP A 256 24.93 -15.05 -14.42
N PRO A 257 25.88 -14.21 -14.89
CA PRO A 257 25.75 -13.49 -16.15
C PRO A 257 25.63 -14.42 -17.38
N ALA A 258 26.15 -15.66 -17.31
CA ALA A 258 26.07 -16.63 -18.41
C ALA A 258 24.67 -17.24 -18.57
N THR A 259 23.82 -17.09 -17.56
CA THR A 259 22.49 -17.72 -17.52
C THR A 259 21.35 -16.79 -17.88
N PHE A 260 21.59 -15.49 -18.07
CA PHE A 260 20.53 -14.59 -18.50
C PHE A 260 19.92 -15.05 -19.82
N ARG A 261 18.59 -15.03 -19.89
CA ARG A 261 17.79 -15.30 -21.08
C ARG A 261 16.70 -14.26 -21.19
N TYR A 262 16.67 -13.53 -22.30
CA TYR A 262 15.64 -12.57 -22.62
C TYR A 262 14.29 -13.27 -22.74
N LEU A 263 13.29 -12.72 -22.06
CA LEU A 263 11.91 -13.24 -22.08
C LEU A 263 10.99 -12.30 -22.84
N GLY A 264 11.28 -11.00 -22.86
CA GLY A 264 10.52 -9.96 -23.54
C GLY A 264 10.83 -8.58 -22.97
N SER A 265 10.12 -7.57 -23.46
CA SER A 265 10.10 -6.24 -22.88
C SER A 265 8.68 -5.86 -22.53
N ALA A 266 8.54 -5.01 -21.52
CA ALA A 266 7.30 -4.33 -21.24
C ALA A 266 7.54 -2.85 -21.55
N GLY A 267 6.69 -2.29 -22.38
CA GLY A 267 6.91 -0.97 -22.94
C GLY A 267 5.77 -0.61 -23.87
N PHE A 268 5.67 0.67 -24.19
CA PHE A 268 4.77 1.14 -25.22
C PHE A 268 5.60 1.52 -26.43
N THR A 269 5.24 0.97 -27.58
CA THR A 269 5.69 1.53 -28.84
C THR A 269 4.97 2.86 -29.00
N ASP A 270 5.72 3.96 -28.99
CA ASP A 270 5.17 5.25 -29.41
C ASP A 270 4.61 5.12 -30.84
N ALA A 271 3.60 5.93 -31.18
CA ALA A 271 2.95 5.92 -32.49
C ALA A 271 3.95 6.13 -33.64
N ASP A 272 5.06 6.80 -33.36
CA ASP A 272 6.14 7.06 -34.29
C ASP A 272 7.09 5.86 -34.50
N GLY A 273 6.88 4.73 -33.82
CA GLY A 273 7.69 3.51 -33.95
C GLY A 273 9.11 3.64 -33.39
N ASN A 274 9.43 4.78 -32.78
CA ASN A 274 10.76 5.06 -32.22
C ASN A 274 10.95 4.51 -30.79
N GLY A 275 9.98 3.73 -30.29
CA GLY A 275 10.04 2.86 -29.10
C GLY A 275 11.17 3.14 -28.12
N VAL A 276 10.94 4.05 -27.17
CA VAL A 276 12.00 4.51 -26.25
C VAL A 276 11.84 3.96 -24.83
N THR A 277 10.77 3.24 -24.50
CA THR A 277 10.57 2.73 -23.12
C THR A 277 10.47 1.22 -23.06
N ASP A 278 11.50 0.53 -23.53
CA ASP A 278 11.59 -0.93 -23.38
C ASP A 278 12.15 -1.23 -21.99
N SER A 279 11.29 -1.70 -21.07
CA SER A 279 11.73 -2.31 -19.82
C SER A 279 11.91 -3.81 -20.02
N PRO A 280 13.11 -4.30 -20.41
CA PRO A 280 13.34 -5.71 -20.67
C PRO A 280 13.23 -6.53 -19.39
N TYR A 281 12.78 -7.77 -19.53
CA TYR A 281 12.78 -8.75 -18.47
C TYR A 281 13.38 -10.08 -18.92
N TYR A 282 14.03 -10.74 -17.97
CA TYR A 282 14.94 -11.86 -18.18
C TYR A 282 14.66 -12.98 -17.18
N ALA A 283 14.92 -14.21 -17.61
CA ALA A 283 15.17 -15.33 -16.71
C ALA A 283 16.66 -15.36 -16.40
N VAL A 284 17.03 -15.61 -15.15
CA VAL A 284 18.43 -15.81 -14.74
C VAL A 284 18.53 -16.80 -13.58
N ARG A 285 19.67 -17.47 -13.44
CA ARG A 285 19.99 -18.24 -12.23
C ARG A 285 20.70 -17.35 -11.22
N GLY A 286 20.20 -17.36 -9.99
CA GLY A 286 20.85 -16.72 -8.86
C GLY A 286 21.75 -17.70 -8.09
N ALA A 287 22.23 -17.26 -6.93
CA ALA A 287 22.84 -18.12 -5.92
C ALA A 287 21.89 -19.28 -5.52
N ASP A 288 22.46 -20.36 -4.96
CA ASP A 288 21.71 -21.47 -4.37
C ASP A 288 20.64 -22.12 -5.27
N ARG A 289 20.92 -22.17 -6.58
CA ARG A 289 20.03 -22.74 -7.60
C ARG A 289 18.66 -22.04 -7.68
N MET A 290 18.61 -20.76 -7.31
CA MET A 290 17.43 -19.94 -7.51
C MET A 290 17.20 -19.68 -9.00
N ILE A 291 15.94 -19.71 -9.40
CA ILE A 291 15.47 -19.23 -10.69
C ILE A 291 14.82 -17.88 -10.43
N CYS A 292 15.28 -16.84 -11.13
CA CYS A 292 14.82 -15.48 -10.95
C CYS A 292 14.20 -14.94 -12.24
N LEU A 293 13.09 -14.22 -12.07
CA LEU A 293 12.57 -13.28 -13.06
C LEU A 293 13.13 -11.92 -12.68
N VAL A 294 13.82 -11.27 -13.61
CA VAL A 294 14.45 -9.95 -13.41
C VAL A 294 13.90 -8.98 -14.44
N ALA A 295 13.38 -7.84 -14.00
CA ALA A 295 13.02 -6.72 -14.87
C ALA A 295 14.06 -5.60 -14.70
N VAL A 296 14.35 -4.87 -15.77
CA VAL A 296 15.26 -3.72 -15.76
C VAL A 296 14.47 -2.50 -16.26
N PRO A 297 13.67 -1.85 -15.39
CA PRO A 297 12.95 -0.65 -15.78
C PRO A 297 13.89 0.51 -16.04
N GLU A 298 13.48 1.43 -16.90
CA GLU A 298 14.27 2.62 -17.19
C GLU A 298 14.47 3.47 -15.94
N GLY A 299 15.69 3.99 -15.77
CA GLY A 299 16.06 4.88 -14.66
C GLY A 299 16.00 4.30 -13.24
N SER A 300 15.47 3.07 -13.06
CA SER A 300 15.09 2.55 -11.74
C SER A 300 15.94 1.38 -11.25
N GLY A 301 17.01 1.05 -11.97
CA GLY A 301 17.87 -0.09 -11.68
C GLY A 301 17.24 -1.40 -12.13
N TYR A 302 17.03 -2.34 -11.20
CA TYR A 302 16.44 -3.64 -11.49
C TYR A 302 15.48 -4.09 -10.39
N LEU A 303 14.57 -4.99 -10.74
CA LEU A 303 13.65 -5.66 -9.84
C LEU A 303 13.76 -7.16 -10.07
N ALA A 304 13.72 -7.95 -9.01
CA ALA A 304 13.85 -9.40 -9.12
C ALA A 304 12.89 -10.11 -8.16
N THR A 305 12.38 -11.24 -8.63
CA THR A 305 11.68 -12.23 -7.79
C THR A 305 12.28 -13.59 -8.10
N CYS A 306 12.52 -14.39 -7.08
CA CYS A 306 13.25 -15.63 -7.19
C CYS A 306 12.55 -16.75 -6.42
N ALA A 307 12.70 -17.98 -6.90
CA ALA A 307 12.31 -19.18 -6.18
C ALA A 307 13.33 -20.30 -6.40
N HIS A 308 13.45 -21.22 -5.46
CA HIS A 308 14.26 -22.42 -5.67
C HIS A 308 13.62 -23.26 -6.78
N ASP A 309 14.46 -23.92 -7.59
CA ASP A 309 14.01 -24.80 -8.69
C ASP A 309 12.96 -25.83 -8.22
N ALA A 310 13.18 -26.41 -7.03
CA ALA A 310 12.28 -27.40 -6.42
C ALA A 310 10.95 -26.81 -5.90
N GLU A 311 10.92 -25.50 -5.62
CA GLU A 311 9.79 -24.79 -5.00
C GLU A 311 9.18 -23.76 -5.96
N TYR A 312 9.46 -23.88 -7.27
CA TYR A 312 8.97 -22.94 -8.25
C TYR A 312 7.43 -22.87 -8.19
N PRO A 313 6.85 -21.69 -7.92
CA PRO A 313 5.42 -21.56 -7.67
C PRO A 313 4.59 -22.10 -8.84
N SER A 314 3.49 -22.79 -8.55
CA SER A 314 2.55 -23.23 -9.57
C SER A 314 1.97 -22.06 -10.39
N ALA A 315 1.79 -20.91 -9.73
CA ALA A 315 1.34 -19.66 -10.34
C ALA A 315 2.45 -18.87 -11.07
N GLY A 316 3.68 -19.37 -11.08
CA GLY A 316 4.83 -18.69 -11.65
C GLY A 316 5.45 -17.60 -10.77
N LEU A 317 6.53 -17.02 -11.29
CA LEU A 317 7.19 -15.84 -10.72
C LEU A 317 6.51 -14.57 -11.23
N ARG A 318 6.30 -13.58 -10.35
CA ARG A 318 5.60 -12.33 -10.70
C ARG A 318 6.35 -11.10 -10.22
N LEU A 319 6.44 -10.10 -11.09
CA LEU A 319 6.94 -8.77 -10.79
C LEU A 319 5.89 -7.72 -11.17
N SER A 320 5.84 -6.65 -10.39
CA SER A 320 5.05 -5.47 -10.71
C SER A 320 5.85 -4.20 -10.42
N TRP A 321 5.78 -3.22 -11.30
CA TRP A 321 6.45 -1.93 -11.13
C TRP A 321 5.68 -0.81 -11.78
N GLN A 322 6.03 0.42 -11.42
CA GLN A 322 5.53 1.62 -12.07
C GLN A 322 6.57 2.13 -13.04
N SER A 323 6.13 2.43 -14.27
CA SER A 323 6.97 3.14 -15.23
C SER A 323 7.26 4.54 -14.69
N THR A 324 8.52 4.94 -14.71
CA THR A 324 8.92 6.32 -14.46
C THR A 324 8.65 7.23 -15.64
N ASP A 325 8.42 6.65 -16.82
CA ASP A 325 8.07 7.40 -18.01
C ASP A 325 6.62 7.84 -17.97
N ILE A 326 6.47 9.16 -17.94
CA ILE A 326 5.19 9.79 -18.18
C ILE A 326 4.98 9.73 -19.68
N LEU A 327 4.00 8.93 -20.11
CA LEU A 327 3.58 8.99 -21.51
C LEU A 327 3.13 10.42 -21.80
N PRO A 328 3.74 11.11 -22.79
CA PRO A 328 3.30 12.42 -23.16
C PRO A 328 1.83 12.34 -23.56
N ALA A 329 1.07 13.36 -23.14
CA ALA A 329 -0.23 13.63 -23.71
C ALA A 329 -0.10 13.55 -25.24
N ALA A 330 -0.89 12.70 -25.91
CA ALA A 330 -1.11 12.96 -27.32
C ALA A 330 -1.65 14.39 -27.45
N ASP A 331 -1.37 15.07 -28.57
CA ASP A 331 -1.76 16.47 -28.82
C ASP A 331 -3.29 16.72 -28.72
N ASP A 332 -4.08 15.69 -28.44
CA ASP A 332 -5.51 15.69 -28.19
C ASP A 332 -5.93 16.04 -26.75
N GLY A 333 -4.98 16.39 -25.86
CA GLY A 333 -5.27 16.80 -24.50
C GLY A 333 -5.42 15.65 -23.51
N THR A 334 -4.87 14.47 -23.84
CA THR A 334 -4.82 13.32 -22.93
C THR A 334 -3.95 13.64 -21.69
N VAL A 335 -4.41 13.32 -20.49
CA VAL A 335 -3.65 13.58 -19.25
C VAL A 335 -2.41 12.66 -19.20
N PRO A 336 -1.23 13.15 -18.75
CA PRO A 336 -0.07 12.30 -18.49
C PRO A 336 -0.47 11.07 -17.65
N MET A 337 -0.02 9.89 -18.09
CA MET A 337 -0.31 8.63 -17.41
C MET A 337 0.95 7.96 -16.90
N VAL A 338 0.87 7.41 -15.69
CA VAL A 338 1.86 6.48 -15.15
C VAL A 338 1.35 5.07 -15.37
N LEU A 339 2.21 4.19 -15.84
CA LEU A 339 1.87 2.81 -16.14
C LEU A 339 2.26 1.90 -15.00
N ASP A 340 1.32 1.15 -14.44
CA ASP A 340 1.67 -0.04 -13.67
C ASP A 340 1.84 -1.20 -14.63
N ILE A 341 3.01 -1.83 -14.57
CA ILE A 341 3.35 -2.99 -15.37
C ILE A 341 3.40 -4.20 -14.43
N THR A 342 2.83 -5.32 -14.86
CA THR A 342 2.95 -6.62 -14.20
C THR A 342 3.40 -7.65 -15.21
N VAL A 343 4.45 -8.40 -14.87
CA VAL A 343 4.94 -9.54 -15.66
C VAL A 343 4.87 -10.80 -14.81
N ALA A 344 4.33 -11.87 -15.39
CA ALA A 344 4.31 -13.20 -14.81
C ALA A 344 5.04 -14.17 -15.73
N TRP A 345 6.01 -14.90 -15.18
CA TRP A 345 6.65 -16.02 -15.84
C TRP A 345 6.13 -17.32 -15.24
N LEU A 346 5.33 -18.04 -16.01
CA LEU A 346 4.60 -19.20 -15.56
C LEU A 346 5.47 -20.46 -15.60
N ARG A 347 5.04 -21.50 -14.87
CA ARG A 347 5.75 -22.78 -14.73
C ARG A 347 5.98 -23.50 -16.07
N ASP A 348 5.06 -23.31 -17.01
CA ASP A 348 5.12 -23.83 -18.38
C ASP A 348 6.02 -23.02 -19.33
N SER A 349 6.73 -22.02 -18.79
CA SER A 349 7.57 -21.06 -19.49
C SER A 349 6.81 -19.99 -20.30
N SER A 350 5.48 -19.92 -20.22
CA SER A 350 4.72 -18.82 -20.83
C SER A 350 4.90 -17.51 -20.05
N ILE A 351 4.74 -16.39 -20.75
CA ILE A 351 4.87 -15.03 -20.19
C ILE A 351 3.52 -14.34 -20.32
N GLU A 352 3.02 -13.79 -19.22
CA GLU A 352 1.92 -12.84 -19.22
C GLU A 352 2.43 -11.46 -18.86
N THR A 353 2.15 -10.47 -19.71
CA THR A 353 2.48 -9.07 -19.46
C THR A 353 1.18 -8.26 -19.46
N ARG A 354 0.98 -7.45 -18.42
CA ARG A 354 -0.18 -6.56 -18.28
C ARG A 354 0.31 -5.16 -17.94
N GLY A 355 -0.24 -4.16 -18.61
CA GLY A 355 -0.05 -2.75 -18.28
C GLY A 355 -1.39 -2.10 -17.95
N SER A 356 -1.47 -1.33 -16.88
CA SER A 356 -2.61 -0.47 -16.57
C SER A 356 -2.14 0.97 -16.38
N GLY A 357 -2.70 1.90 -17.17
CA GLY A 357 -2.44 3.32 -16.99
C GLY A 357 -3.25 3.89 -15.83
N ARG A 358 -2.61 4.67 -14.97
CA ARG A 358 -3.26 5.57 -14.01
C ARG A 358 -3.04 6.99 -14.46
N GLN A 359 -4.13 7.76 -14.50
CA GLN A 359 -4.02 9.21 -14.69
C GLN A 359 -3.34 9.80 -13.46
N THR A 360 -2.27 10.57 -13.67
CA THR A 360 -1.72 11.39 -12.60
C THR A 360 -2.60 12.62 -12.47
N ASN A 361 -3.41 12.69 -11.42
CA ASN A 361 -4.04 13.94 -11.01
C ASN A 361 -2.92 14.82 -10.43
N THR A 362 -2.12 15.40 -11.31
CA THR A 362 -1.14 16.43 -10.94
C THR A 362 -1.93 17.73 -10.78
N PRO A 363 -2.05 18.28 -9.57
CA PRO A 363 -2.77 19.54 -9.34
C PRO A 363 -2.07 20.74 -9.98
#